data_AF-A0A3C0NTW0-F1
#
_entry.id   AF-A0A3C0NTW0-F1
#
_cell.length_a   1.000
_cell.length_b   1.000
_cell.length_c   1.000
_cell.angle_alpha   90.00
_cell.angle_beta   90.00
_cell.angle_gamma   90.00
#
_symmetry.space_group_name_H-M   'P 1'
#
loop_
_entity.id
_entity.type
_entity.pdbx_description
1 polymer ?
#
loop_
_entity_poly.entity_id
_entity_poly.type
_entity_poly.pdbx_seq_one_letter_code
_entity_poly.pdbx_strand_id
1 'polypeptide(L)'
;MHIFNNTPLTLLNQLTPAEFLAEYWQKKPLLIKQAIPNFGGLLDPNELAGLACEEEVQSRIVQYKKGKWLLKNGPFDENDFTKLPDKDWTLLVQSVNHHLTEASDLLAQFNFIPHARLDDLMVSYAPNGGGVGPHFDSYDV
;
A
#
# COMPACT_ATOMS: atom_id res chain seq x y z
N MET A 1 20.59 13.04 16.59
CA MET A 1 19.73 14.02 15.89
C MET A 1 20.01 13.84 14.41
N HIS A 2 19.24 13.01 13.71
CA HIS A 2 19.37 12.94 12.24
C HIS A 2 18.93 14.29 11.69
N ILE A 3 19.86 15.01 11.07
CA ILE A 3 19.55 16.22 10.32
C ILE A 3 18.96 15.72 9.00
N PHE A 4 17.64 15.62 8.92
CA PHE A 4 16.99 15.38 7.64
C PHE A 4 17.26 16.58 6.72
N ASN A 5 17.60 16.31 5.47
CA ASN A 5 17.79 17.35 4.48
C ASN A 5 16.45 18.11 4.31
N ASN A 6 16.36 19.34 4.84
CA ASN A 6 15.13 20.11 4.88
C ASN A 6 14.89 20.93 3.60
N THR A 7 15.25 20.37 2.45
CA THR A 7 14.99 20.96 1.14
C THR A 7 13.62 20.55 0.61
N PRO A 8 13.00 21.35 -0.27
CA PRO A 8 11.76 20.98 -0.95
C PRO A 8 11.83 19.59 -1.60
N LEU A 9 10.79 18.78 -1.42
CA LEU A 9 10.67 17.45 -2.01
C LEU A 9 9.48 17.38 -2.96
N THR A 10 9.66 16.80 -4.16
CA THR A 10 8.54 16.51 -5.08
C THR A 10 7.50 15.61 -4.46
N LEU A 11 7.95 14.62 -3.69
CA LEU A 11 7.10 13.71 -2.91
C LEU A 11 6.16 14.45 -1.94
N LEU A 12 6.53 15.67 -1.52
CA LEU A 12 5.79 16.50 -0.58
C LEU A 12 5.15 17.74 -1.24
N ASN A 13 4.90 17.72 -2.55
CA ASN A 13 4.37 18.88 -3.29
C ASN A 13 5.26 20.14 -3.17
N GLN A 14 6.58 19.97 -3.24
CA GLN A 14 7.57 21.04 -3.04
C GLN A 14 7.58 21.63 -1.60
N LEU A 15 6.88 21.03 -0.65
CA LEU A 15 7.08 21.34 0.76
C LEU A 15 8.42 20.77 1.21
N THR A 16 9.03 21.44 2.18
CA THR A 16 10.10 20.87 2.98
C THR A 16 9.52 19.85 3.97
N PRO A 17 10.31 18.84 4.40
CA PRO A 17 9.92 17.96 5.50
C PRO A 17 9.42 18.69 6.74
N ALA A 18 10.06 19.80 7.14
CA ALA A 18 9.66 20.57 8.31
C ALA A 18 8.25 21.18 8.16
N GLU A 19 7.93 21.73 6.99
CA GLU A 19 6.59 22.26 6.71
C GLU A 19 5.53 21.16 6.72
N PHE A 20 5.83 20.00 6.11
CA PHE A 20 4.93 18.85 6.11
C PHE A 20 4.62 18.36 7.54
N LEU A 21 5.65 18.20 8.37
CA LEU A 21 5.52 17.76 9.76
C LEU A 21 4.79 18.80 10.64
N ALA A 22 5.04 20.09 10.40
CA ALA A 22 4.41 21.18 11.14
C ALA A 22 2.92 21.32 10.82
N GLU A 23 2.51 21.09 9.57
CA GLU A 23 1.14 21.42 9.14
C GLU A 23 0.22 20.22 8.94
N TYR A 24 0.75 19.06 8.55
CA TYR A 24 -0.06 17.93 8.05
C TYR A 24 0.07 16.65 8.85
N TRP A 25 1.31 16.22 9.13
CA TRP A 25 1.57 14.94 9.81
C TRP A 25 0.80 14.83 11.14
N GLN A 26 0.00 13.77 11.28
CA GLN A 26 -0.89 13.52 12.43
C GLN A 26 -1.91 14.62 12.74
N LYS A 27 -2.28 15.43 11.75
CA LYS A 27 -3.20 16.57 11.93
C LYS A 27 -4.35 16.58 10.93
N LYS A 28 -4.04 16.55 9.63
CA LYS A 28 -5.02 16.69 8.56
C LYS A 28 -4.55 16.02 7.26
N PRO A 29 -5.47 15.49 6.44
CA PRO A 29 -5.12 14.86 5.17
C PRO A 29 -4.55 15.89 4.16
N LEU A 30 -3.68 15.41 3.27
CA LEU A 30 -3.09 16.19 2.18
C LEU A 30 -3.13 15.38 0.87
N LEU A 31 -3.68 15.96 -0.19
CA LEU A 31 -3.64 15.39 -1.53
C LEU A 31 -2.42 15.93 -2.29
N ILE A 32 -1.49 15.05 -2.67
CA ILE A 32 -0.31 15.39 -3.47
C ILE A 32 -0.47 14.78 -4.86
N LYS A 33 -0.64 15.63 -5.88
CA LYS A 33 -0.73 15.18 -7.27
C LYS A 33 0.67 14.95 -7.82
N GLN A 34 0.89 13.83 -8.51
CA GLN A 34 2.18 13.50 -9.13
C GLN A 34 3.36 13.49 -8.13
N ALA A 35 3.12 12.99 -6.91
CA ALA A 35 4.14 12.89 -5.86
C ALA A 35 5.37 12.08 -6.32
N ILE A 36 5.12 11.02 -7.10
CA ILE A 36 6.12 10.17 -7.74
C ILE A 36 5.86 10.24 -9.25
N PRO A 37 6.53 11.15 -9.98
CA PRO A 37 6.36 11.28 -11.41
C PRO A 37 6.71 9.99 -12.15
N ASN A 38 5.95 9.66 -13.20
CA ASN A 38 6.16 8.47 -14.03
C ASN A 38 6.08 7.13 -13.26
N PHE A 39 5.33 7.07 -12.16
CA PHE A 39 5.13 5.82 -11.42
C PHE A 39 4.39 4.79 -12.29
N GLY A 40 5.07 3.68 -12.61
CA GLY A 40 4.57 2.62 -13.47
C GLY A 40 3.96 1.41 -12.74
N GLY A 41 3.95 1.43 -11.40
CA GLY A 41 3.64 0.26 -10.57
C GLY A 41 4.90 -0.50 -10.14
N LEU A 42 4.73 -1.39 -9.16
CA LEU A 42 5.80 -2.25 -8.63
C LEU A 42 5.68 -3.69 -9.10
N LEU A 43 4.43 -4.15 -9.30
CA LEU A 43 4.06 -5.51 -9.62
C LEU A 43 2.86 -5.46 -10.56
N ASP A 44 2.78 -6.42 -11.46
CA ASP A 44 1.54 -6.72 -12.16
C ASP A 44 0.59 -7.58 -11.28
N PRO A 45 -0.69 -7.72 -11.66
CA PRO A 45 -1.66 -8.48 -10.87
C PRO A 45 -1.31 -9.97 -10.69
N ASN A 46 -0.63 -10.59 -11.64
CA ASN A 46 -0.24 -12.00 -11.57
C ASN A 46 0.95 -12.18 -10.62
N GLU A 47 1.92 -11.26 -10.66
CA GLU A 47 3.06 -11.27 -9.74
C GLU A 47 2.57 -11.10 -8.29
N LEU A 48 1.60 -10.20 -8.06
CA LEU A 48 1.00 -10.03 -6.73
C LEU A 48 0.22 -11.28 -6.28
N ALA A 49 -0.52 -11.92 -7.18
CA ALA A 49 -1.23 -13.16 -6.88
C ALA A 49 -0.26 -14.32 -6.57
N GLY A 50 0.84 -14.42 -7.32
CA GLY A 50 1.92 -15.38 -7.07
C GLY A 50 2.53 -15.19 -5.69
N LEU A 51 2.86 -13.94 -5.32
CA LEU A 51 3.39 -13.64 -3.99
C LEU A 51 2.41 -14.03 -2.87
N ALA A 52 1.10 -13.88 -3.11
CA ALA A 52 0.07 -14.25 -2.15
C ALA A 52 -0.12 -15.78 -1.95
N CYS A 53 0.54 -16.61 -2.77
CA CYS A 53 0.59 -18.07 -2.63
C CYS A 53 1.74 -18.55 -1.73
N GLU A 54 2.74 -17.72 -1.44
CA GLU A 54 3.89 -18.08 -0.61
C GLU A 54 3.49 -18.22 0.86
N GLU A 55 4.00 -19.25 1.56
CA GLU A 55 3.55 -19.62 2.92
C GLU A 55 3.83 -18.52 3.96
N GLU A 56 4.94 -17.81 3.80
CA GLU A 56 5.38 -16.74 4.70
C GLU A 56 4.70 -15.39 4.44
N VAL A 57 3.96 -15.26 3.34
CA VAL A 57 3.36 -13.99 2.92
C VAL A 57 1.96 -13.82 3.51
N GLN A 58 1.79 -12.75 4.28
CA GLN A 58 0.47 -12.39 4.79
C GLN A 58 -0.38 -11.74 3.71
N SER A 59 -1.42 -12.45 3.27
CA SER A 59 -2.32 -11.99 2.23
C SER A 59 -3.79 -12.23 2.60
N ARG A 60 -4.68 -11.43 2.02
CA ARG A 60 -6.13 -11.58 2.18
C ARG A 60 -6.90 -11.15 0.95
N ILE A 61 -8.01 -11.83 0.68
CA ILE A 61 -9.02 -11.43 -0.31
C ILE A 61 -10.26 -10.95 0.43
N VAL A 62 -10.69 -9.73 0.12
CA VAL A 62 -11.95 -9.17 0.58
C VAL A 62 -12.92 -9.13 -0.60
N GLN A 63 -14.11 -9.68 -0.43
CA GLN A 63 -15.14 -9.74 -1.48
C GLN A 63 -16.48 -9.23 -0.95
N TYR A 64 -17.17 -8.42 -1.74
CA TYR A 64 -18.54 -8.01 -1.47
C TYR A 64 -19.51 -8.79 -2.37
N LYS A 65 -20.31 -9.69 -1.77
CA LYS A 65 -21.21 -10.59 -2.49
C LYS A 65 -22.60 -10.57 -1.89
N LYS A 66 -23.59 -10.18 -2.69
CA LYS A 66 -25.03 -10.18 -2.32
C LYS A 66 -25.30 -9.46 -0.98
N GLY A 67 -24.71 -8.29 -0.79
CA GLY A 67 -24.92 -7.49 0.44
C GLY A 67 -24.08 -7.93 1.64
N LYS A 68 -23.13 -8.85 1.46
CA LYS A 68 -22.29 -9.38 2.53
C LYS A 68 -20.81 -9.28 2.19
N TRP A 69 -20.01 -8.94 3.19
CA TRP A 69 -18.56 -8.98 3.13
C TRP A 69 -18.06 -10.39 3.45
N LEU A 70 -17.16 -10.89 2.61
CA LEU A 70 -16.46 -12.15 2.77
C LEU A 70 -14.96 -11.85 2.84
N LEU A 71 -14.27 -12.50 3.77
CA LEU A 71 -12.83 -12.41 3.96
C LEU A 71 -12.25 -13.81 3.85
N LYS A 72 -11.22 -13.97 3.03
CA LYS A 72 -10.39 -15.17 2.99
C LYS A 72 -8.93 -14.76 3.23
N ASN A 73 -8.22 -15.45 4.11
CA ASN A 73 -6.80 -15.24 4.34
C ASN A 73 -5.99 -16.28 3.55
N GLY A 74 -4.79 -15.88 3.15
CA GLY A 74 -3.82 -16.77 2.51
C GLY A 74 -3.07 -17.67 3.51
N PRO A 75 -2.05 -18.41 3.03
CA PRO A 75 -1.62 -18.46 1.63
C PRO A 75 -2.73 -19.01 0.72
N PHE A 76 -2.74 -18.56 -0.53
CA PHE A 76 -3.70 -19.01 -1.54
C PHE A 76 -3.10 -20.07 -2.47
N ASP A 77 -3.95 -20.70 -3.27
CA ASP A 77 -3.53 -21.47 -4.43
C ASP A 77 -4.11 -20.89 -5.73
N GLU A 78 -3.66 -21.37 -6.89
CA GLU A 78 -4.18 -20.91 -8.19
C GLU A 78 -5.71 -21.13 -8.32
N ASN A 79 -6.25 -22.18 -7.68
CA ASN A 79 -7.68 -22.47 -7.73
C ASN A 79 -8.52 -21.45 -6.96
N ASP A 80 -7.93 -20.69 -6.04
CA ASP A 80 -8.62 -19.61 -5.35
C ASP A 80 -8.87 -18.43 -6.27
N PHE A 81 -7.87 -18.06 -7.07
CA PHE A 81 -7.97 -16.94 -8.01
C PHE A 81 -8.89 -17.24 -9.19
N THR A 82 -8.86 -18.47 -9.71
CA THR A 82 -9.74 -18.89 -10.84
C THR A 82 -11.22 -18.91 -10.46
N LYS A 83 -11.56 -18.97 -9.17
CA LYS A 83 -12.94 -18.94 -8.67
C LYS A 83 -13.44 -17.52 -8.37
N LEU A 84 -12.57 -16.51 -8.44
CA LEU A 84 -12.98 -15.13 -8.22
C LEU A 84 -13.84 -14.63 -9.39
N PRO A 85 -14.89 -13.86 -9.12
CA PRO A 85 -15.66 -13.20 -10.17
C PRO A 85 -14.85 -12.07 -10.81
N ASP A 86 -15.33 -11.54 -11.94
CA ASP A 86 -14.64 -10.47 -12.67
C ASP A 86 -14.58 -9.11 -11.92
N LYS A 87 -15.28 -8.97 -10.78
CA LYS A 87 -15.47 -7.69 -10.07
C LYS A 87 -15.81 -7.87 -8.59
N ASP A 88 -15.88 -6.77 -7.85
CA ASP A 88 -16.37 -6.71 -6.46
C ASP A 88 -15.51 -7.50 -5.44
N TRP A 89 -14.20 -7.60 -5.68
CA TRP A 89 -13.22 -8.15 -4.73
C TRP A 89 -11.89 -7.38 -4.78
N THR A 90 -11.04 -7.56 -3.77
CA THR A 90 -9.67 -7.04 -3.76
C THR A 90 -8.73 -8.02 -3.07
N LEU A 91 -7.53 -8.19 -3.61
CA LEU A 91 -6.41 -8.87 -2.96
C LEU A 91 -5.54 -7.83 -2.28
N LEU A 92 -5.17 -8.06 -1.02
CA LEU A 92 -4.21 -7.27 -0.27
C LEU A 92 -3.06 -8.18 0.17
N VAL A 93 -1.83 -7.74 -0.08
CA VAL A 93 -0.60 -8.44 0.31
C VAL A 93 0.22 -7.49 1.18
N GLN A 94 0.55 -7.94 2.39
CA GLN A 94 1.34 -7.16 3.35
C GLN A 94 2.84 -7.28 3.07
N SER A 95 3.60 -6.33 3.58
CA SER A 95 5.06 -6.37 3.65
C SER A 95 5.77 -6.71 2.33
N VAL A 96 5.25 -6.23 1.20
CA VAL A 96 5.81 -6.50 -0.14
C VAL A 96 7.25 -6.00 -0.26
N ASN A 97 7.61 -4.96 0.50
CA ASN A 97 8.98 -4.47 0.61
C ASN A 97 9.99 -5.53 1.09
N HIS A 98 9.57 -6.58 1.81
CA HIS A 98 10.48 -7.68 2.18
C HIS A 98 10.78 -8.65 1.03
N HIS A 99 9.95 -8.66 -0.01
CA HIS A 99 10.03 -9.59 -1.13
C HIS A 99 10.49 -8.92 -2.44
N LEU A 100 10.38 -7.60 -2.53
CA LEU A 100 10.71 -6.81 -3.72
C LEU A 100 11.61 -5.62 -3.37
N THR A 101 12.77 -5.53 -4.05
CA THR A 101 13.75 -4.46 -3.80
C THR A 101 13.17 -3.10 -4.17
N GLU A 102 12.44 -3.02 -5.28
CA GLU A 102 11.79 -1.82 -5.79
C GLU A 102 10.73 -1.28 -4.82
N ALA A 103 10.07 -2.18 -4.08
CA ALA A 103 9.14 -1.80 -3.01
C ALA A 103 9.88 -1.21 -1.79
N SER A 104 11.02 -1.80 -1.41
CA SER A 104 11.90 -1.24 -0.38
C SER A 104 12.46 0.13 -0.78
N ASP A 105 12.90 0.29 -2.03
CA ASP A 105 13.41 1.55 -2.57
C ASP A 105 12.34 2.64 -2.59
N LEU A 106 11.09 2.28 -2.92
CA LEU A 106 9.96 3.19 -2.82
C LEU A 106 9.74 3.65 -1.38
N LEU A 107 9.69 2.72 -0.42
CA LEU A 107 9.49 3.03 1.00
C LEU A 107 10.63 3.91 1.54
N ALA A 108 11.87 3.70 1.08
CA ALA A 108 13.04 4.49 1.48
C ALA A 108 12.96 5.98 1.07
N GLN A 109 12.11 6.36 0.11
CA GLN A 109 11.89 7.77 -0.25
C GLN A 109 11.21 8.57 0.88
N PHE A 110 10.55 7.88 1.82
CA PHE A 110 9.88 8.49 2.98
C PHE A 110 10.81 8.64 4.21
N ASN A 111 12.12 8.61 4.02
CA ASN A 111 13.13 8.70 5.08
C ASN A 111 13.15 10.03 5.86
N PHE A 112 12.31 11.00 5.52
CA PHE A 112 12.07 12.20 6.34
C PHE A 112 11.22 11.90 7.58
N ILE A 113 10.54 10.75 7.61
CA ILE A 113 9.93 10.17 8.81
C ILE A 113 10.95 9.24 9.48
N PRO A 114 11.07 9.26 10.83
CA PRO A 114 11.94 8.31 11.52
C PRO A 114 11.59 6.86 11.17
N HIS A 115 12.59 6.05 10.82
CA HIS A 115 12.36 4.64 10.43
C HIS A 115 11.59 3.82 11.47
N ALA A 116 11.71 4.14 12.76
CA ALA A 116 10.94 3.49 13.84
C ALA A 116 9.41 3.75 13.77
N ARG A 117 8.96 4.64 12.89
CA ARG A 117 7.55 4.95 12.62
C ARG A 117 7.05 4.35 11.30
N LEU A 118 7.94 3.83 10.46
CA LEU A 118 7.58 3.14 9.24
C LEU A 118 7.28 1.68 9.59
N ASP A 119 6.19 1.14 9.05
CA ASP A 119 5.79 -0.26 9.23
C ASP A 119 6.21 -1.07 8.00
N ASP A 120 5.36 -1.10 6.97
CA ASP A 120 5.61 -1.86 5.75
C ASP A 120 4.95 -1.24 4.50
N LEU A 121 5.12 -1.90 3.35
CA LEU A 121 4.41 -1.57 2.12
C LEU A 121 3.39 -2.67 1.79
N MET A 122 2.12 -2.40 2.09
CA MET A 122 1.00 -3.21 1.62
C MET A 122 0.63 -2.83 0.17
N VAL A 123 0.48 -3.83 -0.70
CA VAL A 123 -0.01 -3.64 -2.08
C VAL A 123 -1.38 -4.27 -2.23
N SER A 124 -2.29 -3.59 -2.92
CA SER A 124 -3.62 -4.11 -3.24
C SER A 124 -3.88 -4.13 -4.74
N TYR A 125 -4.51 -5.20 -5.22
CA TYR A 125 -5.13 -5.27 -6.54
C TYR A 125 -6.65 -5.35 -6.41
N ALA A 126 -7.37 -4.60 -7.24
CA ALA A 126 -8.82 -4.56 -7.24
C ALA A 126 -9.36 -4.42 -8.68
N PRO A 127 -10.14 -5.37 -9.20
CA PRO A 127 -10.99 -5.11 -10.36
C PRO A 127 -12.09 -4.09 -10.02
N ASN A 128 -12.87 -3.70 -11.03
CA ASN A 128 -13.98 -2.76 -10.88
C ASN A 128 -14.88 -3.11 -9.69
N GLY A 129 -15.22 -2.12 -8.86
CA GLY A 129 -16.05 -2.32 -7.66
C GLY A 129 -15.34 -3.00 -6.48
N GLY A 130 -14.08 -3.42 -6.66
CA GLY A 130 -13.25 -4.00 -5.62
C GLY A 130 -12.81 -2.97 -4.57
N GLY A 131 -12.69 -3.43 -3.32
CA GLY A 131 -12.21 -2.62 -2.20
C GLY A 131 -12.56 -3.25 -0.86
N VAL A 132 -12.20 -2.56 0.22
CA VAL A 132 -12.42 -3.03 1.60
C VAL A 132 -13.60 -2.33 2.30
N GLY A 133 -14.27 -1.41 1.60
CA GLY A 133 -15.33 -0.58 2.16
C GLY A 133 -14.83 0.58 3.05
N PRO A 134 -15.73 1.45 3.53
CA PRO A 134 -15.38 2.54 4.43
C PRO A 134 -14.83 2.03 5.76
N HIS A 135 -13.66 2.52 6.16
CA HIS A 135 -12.99 2.16 7.41
C HIS A 135 -12.13 3.33 7.91
N PHE A 136 -11.50 3.15 9.07
CA PHE A 136 -10.49 4.04 9.62
C PHE A 136 -9.31 3.21 10.11
N ASP A 137 -8.12 3.79 10.07
CA ASP A 137 -6.89 3.21 10.59
C ASP A 137 -6.39 3.99 11.80
N SER A 138 -5.59 3.32 12.65
CA SER A 138 -4.95 3.94 13.82
C SER A 138 -3.53 4.45 13.51
N TYR A 139 -3.13 4.43 12.25
CA TYR A 139 -1.81 4.81 11.74
C TYR A 139 -1.92 5.82 10.59
N ASP A 140 -0.84 6.56 10.36
CA ASP A 140 -0.68 7.41 9.18
C ASP A 140 -0.42 6.52 7.94
N VAL A 141 -0.96 6.90 6.77
CA VAL A 141 -0.81 6.20 5.47
C VAL A 141 -0.68 7.19 4.32
#